data_AF-A0A1H9L9N7-F1
#
_entry.id   AF-A0A1H9L9N7-F1
#
_cell.length_a   1.000
_cell.length_b   1.000
_cell.length_c   1.000
_cell.angle_alpha   90.00
_cell.angle_beta   90.00
_cell.angle_gamma   90.00
#
_symmetry.space_group_name_H-M   'P 1'
#
loop_
_entity.id
_entity.type
_entity.pdbx_description
1 polymer ?
#
loop_
_entity_poly.entity_id
_entity_poly.type
_entity_poly.pdbx_seq_one_letter_code
_entity_poly.pdbx_strand_id
1 'polypeptide(L)'
;MATTDEIRRRVELADAERSNRRLATAQLVGELAHRRTVLATELSEVDVKLGELITEAEDVMSLPELASFTDVPVDELTKWTTASKPKRGRKRRAITRPPKVETSSVAEVVPQALRPATEQ
;
A
#
# COMPACT_ATOMS: atom_id res chain seq x y z
N MET A 1 -18.48 30.02 41.89
CA MET A 1 -18.16 30.06 40.45
C MET A 1 -16.70 29.68 40.28
N ALA A 2 -16.37 28.79 39.34
CA ALA A 2 -14.97 28.55 38.99
C ALA A 2 -14.46 29.78 38.22
N THR A 3 -13.26 30.25 38.54
CA THR A 3 -12.59 31.29 37.77
C THR A 3 -12.23 30.75 36.38
N THR A 4 -12.16 31.62 35.39
CA THR A 4 -11.81 31.25 34.01
C THR A 4 -10.51 30.45 33.93
N ASP A 5 -9.53 30.78 34.77
CA ASP A 5 -8.24 30.07 34.83
C ASP A 5 -8.36 28.65 35.40
N GLU A 6 -9.26 28.43 36.36
CA GLU A 6 -9.54 27.10 36.91
C GLU A 6 -10.24 26.20 35.87
N ILE A 7 -11.13 26.77 35.05
CA ILE A 7 -11.75 26.04 33.93
C ILE A 7 -10.70 25.66 32.89
N ARG A 8 -9.81 26.60 32.51
CA ARG A 8 -8.72 26.35 31.57
C ARG A 8 -7.82 25.20 32.06
N ARG A 9 -7.37 25.27 33.32
CA ARG A 9 -6.50 24.25 33.92
C ARG A 9 -7.14 22.86 33.92
N ARG A 10 -8.45 22.77 34.21
CA ARG A 10 -9.17 21.48 34.19
C ARG A 10 -9.25 20.87 32.80
N VAL A 11 -9.47 21.68 31.77
CA VAL A 11 -9.48 21.22 30.37
C VAL A 11 -8.09 20.76 29.94
N GLU A 12 -7.05 21.55 30.23
CA GLU A 12 -5.66 21.20 29.89
C GLU A 12 -5.22 19.88 30.52
N LEU A 13 -5.56 19.66 31.80
CA LEU A 13 -5.27 18.40 32.49
C LEU A 13 -6.02 17.22 31.87
N ALA A 14 -7.31 17.38 31.58
CA ALA A 14 -8.12 16.33 30.97
C ALA A 14 -7.63 15.98 29.56
N ASP A 15 -7.25 16.98 28.76
CA ASP A 15 -6.71 16.76 27.42
C ASP A 15 -5.29 16.18 27.47
N ALA A 16 -4.46 16.53 28.44
CA ALA A 16 -3.15 15.92 28.65
C ALA A 16 -3.26 14.42 29.00
N GLU A 17 -4.19 14.05 29.88
CA GLU A 17 -4.43 12.63 30.17
C GLU A 17 -4.96 11.85 28.96
N ARG A 18 -5.81 12.50 28.15
CA ARG A 18 -6.35 11.90 26.93
C ARG A 18 -5.27 11.74 25.87
N SER A 19 -4.44 12.76 25.66
CA SER A 19 -3.36 12.73 24.68
C SER A 19 -2.28 11.72 25.07
N ASN A 20 -1.93 11.62 26.36
CA ASN A 20 -1.01 10.61 26.87
C ASN A 20 -1.51 9.18 26.61
N ARG A 21 -2.79 8.91 26.87
CA ARG A 21 -3.40 7.59 26.59
C ARG A 21 -3.40 7.27 25.09
N ARG A 22 -3.73 8.26 24.24
CA ARG A 22 -3.68 8.10 22.79
C ARG A 22 -2.27 7.84 22.29
N LEU A 23 -1.28 8.57 22.82
CA LEU A 23 0.12 8.39 22.49
C LEU A 23 0.61 6.99 22.84
N ALA A 24 0.38 6.55 24.09
CA ALA A 24 0.79 5.22 24.54
C ALA A 24 0.16 4.12 23.69
N THR A 25 -1.14 4.25 23.37
CA THR A 25 -1.83 3.28 22.50
C THR A 25 -1.25 3.28 21.09
N ALA A 26 -1.02 4.46 20.50
CA ALA A 26 -0.46 4.58 19.16
C ALA A 26 0.96 4.01 19.07
N GLN A 27 1.78 4.21 20.12
CA GLN A 27 3.13 3.64 20.20
C GLN A 27 3.09 2.11 20.22
N LEU A 28 2.27 1.52 21.09
CA LEU A 28 2.13 0.06 21.17
C LEU A 28 1.62 -0.55 19.87
N VAL A 29 0.62 0.07 19.24
CA VAL A 29 0.09 -0.39 17.95
C VAL A 29 1.15 -0.26 16.86
N GLY A 30 1.89 0.86 16.81
CA GLY A 30 2.96 1.07 15.85
C GLY A 30 4.08 0.03 15.99
N GLU A 31 4.49 -0.26 17.21
CA GLU A 31 5.51 -1.27 17.52
C GLU A 31 5.04 -2.67 17.09
N LEU A 32 3.83 -3.07 17.47
CA LEU A 32 3.27 -4.37 17.10
C LEU A 32 3.07 -4.50 15.59
N ALA A 33 2.64 -3.43 14.92
CA ALA A 33 2.51 -3.40 13.46
C ALA A 33 3.88 -3.58 12.79
N HIS A 34 4.91 -2.89 13.26
CA HIS A 34 6.27 -3.05 12.75
C HIS A 34 6.78 -4.48 12.97
N ARG A 35 6.64 -5.02 14.18
CA ARG A 35 7.03 -6.41 14.47
C ARG A 35 6.30 -7.40 13.59
N ARG A 36 4.99 -7.20 13.34
CA ARG A 36 4.21 -8.03 12.41
C ARG A 36 4.78 -7.96 11.00
N THR A 37 5.19 -6.78 10.52
CA THR A 37 5.78 -6.65 9.17
C THR A 37 7.12 -7.35 9.04
N VAL A 38 7.95 -7.32 10.08
CA VAL A 38 9.24 -8.04 10.12
C VAL A 38 8.97 -9.54 10.08
N LEU A 39 8.14 -10.05 10.98
CA LEU A 39 7.77 -11.47 11.02
C LEU A 39 7.11 -11.95 9.72
N ALA A 40 6.28 -11.13 9.10
CA ALA A 40 5.67 -11.47 7.80
C ALA A 40 6.70 -11.57 6.68
N THR A 41 7.76 -10.75 6.73
CA THR A 41 8.87 -10.83 5.78
C THR A 41 9.66 -12.12 5.99
N GLU A 42 10.05 -12.39 7.24
CA GLU A 42 10.77 -13.62 7.61
C GLU A 42 9.97 -14.87 7.24
N LEU A 43 8.67 -14.88 7.53
CA LEU A 43 7.78 -15.99 7.16
C LEU A 43 7.71 -16.16 5.64
N SER A 44 7.61 -15.06 4.89
CA SER A 44 7.62 -15.12 3.42
C SER A 44 8.93 -15.68 2.86
N GLU A 45 10.07 -15.40 3.50
CA GLU A 45 11.35 -15.98 3.10
C GLU A 45 11.41 -17.48 3.37
N VAL A 46 10.86 -17.92 4.50
CA VAL A 46 10.74 -19.34 4.85
C VAL A 46 9.81 -20.05 3.87
N ASP A 47 8.65 -19.47 3.54
CA ASP A 47 7.67 -20.04 2.60
C ASP A 47 8.28 -20.24 1.20
N VAL A 48 9.13 -19.30 0.74
CA VAL A 48 9.85 -19.43 -0.54
C VAL A 48 10.83 -20.61 -0.48
N LYS A 49 11.66 -20.69 0.57
CA LYS A 49 12.61 -21.79 0.75
C LYS A 49 11.92 -23.16 0.84
N LEU A 50 10.77 -23.21 1.52
CA LEU A 50 9.94 -24.42 1.56
C LEU A 50 9.43 -24.79 0.17
N GLY A 51 8.94 -23.83 -0.61
CA GLY A 51 8.50 -24.08 -1.98
C GLY A 51 9.62 -24.59 -2.89
N GLU A 52 10.83 -24.04 -2.78
CA GLU A 52 12.02 -24.51 -3.49
C GLU A 52 12.37 -25.96 -3.10
N LEU A 53 12.45 -26.25 -1.80
CA LEU A 53 12.77 -27.59 -1.30
C LEU A 53 11.71 -28.64 -1.70
N ILE A 54 10.43 -28.27 -1.66
CA ILE A 54 9.35 -29.16 -2.09
C ILE A 54 9.46 -29.45 -3.60
N THR A 55 9.81 -28.44 -4.40
CA THR A 55 10.01 -28.63 -5.85
C THR A 55 11.19 -29.55 -6.14
N GLU A 56 12.27 -29.47 -5.36
CA GLU A 56 13.40 -30.40 -5.47
C GLU A 56 13.02 -31.81 -4.97
N ALA A 57 12.20 -31.90 -3.93
CA ALA A 57 11.72 -33.17 -3.39
C ALA A 57 10.77 -33.90 -4.34
N GLU A 58 10.04 -33.20 -5.24
CA GLU A 58 9.15 -33.82 -6.24
C GLU A 58 9.88 -34.79 -7.17
N ASP A 59 11.19 -34.62 -7.39
CA ASP A 59 12.01 -35.54 -8.17
C ASP A 59 12.28 -36.88 -7.44
N VAL A 60 12.14 -36.89 -6.11
CA VAL A 60 12.46 -38.04 -5.25
C VAL A 60 11.20 -38.70 -4.69
N MET A 61 10.18 -37.92 -4.33
CA MET A 61 8.95 -38.38 -3.71
C MET A 61 7.75 -37.52 -4.09
N SER A 62 6.56 -38.14 -4.08
CA SER A 62 5.34 -37.42 -4.44
C SER A 62 4.87 -36.46 -3.33
N LEU A 63 4.13 -35.40 -3.67
CA LEU A 63 3.57 -34.45 -2.69
C LEU A 63 2.72 -35.13 -1.58
N PRO A 64 1.84 -36.10 -1.91
CA PRO A 64 1.07 -36.83 -0.89
C PRO A 64 1.95 -37.68 0.04
N GLU A 65 3.04 -38.23 -0.49
CA GLU A 65 4.01 -38.99 0.29
C GLU A 65 4.79 -38.07 1.23
N LEU A 66 5.26 -36.91 0.75
CA LEU A 66 5.90 -35.89 1.58
C LEU A 66 4.96 -35.40 2.71
N ALA A 67 3.68 -35.20 2.40
CA ALA A 67 2.68 -34.83 3.40
C ALA A 67 2.54 -35.88 4.51
N SER A 68 2.61 -37.16 4.16
CA SER A 68 2.53 -38.25 5.14
C SER A 68 3.75 -38.33 6.07
N PHE A 69 4.93 -37.92 5.60
CA PHE A 69 6.16 -37.95 6.39
C PHE A 69 6.38 -36.72 7.26
N THR A 70 5.80 -35.58 6.87
CA THR A 70 6.04 -34.29 7.53
C THR A 70 4.88 -33.85 8.42
N ASP A 71 3.77 -34.59 8.43
CA ASP A 71 2.49 -34.20 9.05
C ASP A 71 1.96 -32.84 8.54
N VAL A 72 2.44 -32.37 7.39
CA VAL A 72 1.96 -31.15 6.74
C VAL A 72 0.94 -31.53 5.68
N PRO A 73 -0.26 -30.93 5.69
CA PRO A 73 -1.28 -31.23 4.69
C PRO A 73 -0.83 -30.83 3.29
N VAL A 74 -1.25 -31.63 2.30
CA VAL A 74 -0.97 -31.43 0.86
C VAL A 74 -1.35 -30.01 0.41
N ASP A 75 -2.44 -29.46 0.95
CA ASP A 75 -2.91 -28.10 0.63
C ASP A 75 -1.89 -27.02 1.03
N GLU A 76 -1.22 -27.16 2.17
CA GLU A 76 -0.20 -26.21 2.62
C GLU A 76 1.09 -26.35 1.80
N LEU A 77 1.52 -27.59 1.52
CA LEU A 77 2.65 -27.84 0.61
C LEU A 77 2.40 -27.24 -0.80
N THR A 78 1.16 -27.33 -1.28
CA THR A 78 0.74 -26.74 -2.56
C THR A 78 0.73 -25.21 -2.50
N LYS A 79 0.37 -24.61 -1.35
CA LYS A 79 0.45 -23.15 -1.18
C LYS A 79 1.90 -22.66 -1.25
N TRP A 80 2.84 -23.32 -0.58
CA TRP A 80 4.25 -22.90 -0.60
C TRP A 80 4.88 -23.04 -1.98
N THR A 81 4.62 -24.12 -2.70
CA THR A 81 5.08 -24.30 -4.09
C THR A 81 4.48 -23.29 -5.07
N THR A 82 3.23 -22.88 -4.87
CA THR A 82 2.59 -21.86 -5.73
C THR A 82 2.99 -20.44 -5.37
N ALA A 83 3.25 -20.16 -4.09
CA ALA A 83 3.73 -18.86 -3.60
C ALA A 83 5.19 -18.59 -4.02
N SER A 84 6.03 -19.63 -4.05
CA SER A 84 7.44 -19.53 -4.45
C SER A 84 7.65 -19.33 -5.95
N LYS A 85 6.67 -19.65 -6.80
CA LYS A 85 6.80 -19.48 -8.25
C LYS A 85 6.87 -17.98 -8.56
N PRO A 86 7.97 -17.46 -9.16
CA PRO A 86 8.05 -16.06 -9.52
C PRO A 86 6.88 -15.75 -10.45
N LYS A 87 6.06 -14.76 -10.09
CA LYS A 87 4.95 -14.27 -10.92
C LYS A 87 5.54 -13.92 -12.28
N ARG A 88 5.45 -14.85 -13.24
CA ARG A 88 5.97 -14.68 -14.60
C ARG A 88 5.38 -13.38 -15.12
N GLY A 89 6.23 -12.36 -15.23
CA GLY A 89 5.83 -11.01 -15.57
C GLY A 89 4.99 -11.02 -16.83
N ARG A 90 3.72 -10.64 -16.71
CA ARG A 90 2.86 -10.37 -17.87
C ARG A 90 3.52 -9.21 -18.62
N LYS A 91 4.20 -9.51 -19.74
CA LYS A 91 4.82 -8.50 -20.61
C LYS A 91 3.80 -7.37 -20.84
N ARG A 92 4.05 -6.19 -20.29
CA ARG A 92 3.28 -4.99 -20.63
C ARG A 92 3.57 -4.71 -22.10
N ARG A 93 2.57 -4.91 -22.97
CA ARG A 93 2.63 -4.37 -24.33
C ARG A 93 2.82 -2.86 -24.19
N ALA A 94 3.94 -2.36 -24.70
CA ALA A 94 4.18 -0.93 -24.82
C ALA A 94 3.02 -0.35 -25.63
N ILE A 95 2.21 0.51 -25.00
CA ILE A 95 1.27 1.34 -25.72
C ILE A 95 2.11 2.44 -26.36
N THR A 96 2.42 2.28 -27.65
CA THR A 96 3.00 3.34 -28.48
C THR A 96 2.02 4.49 -28.52
N ARG A 97 2.36 5.59 -27.83
CA ARG A 97 1.59 6.85 -27.87
C ARG A 97 1.95 7.57 -29.18
N PRO A 98 0.99 7.86 -30.08
CA PRO A 98 1.31 8.64 -31.27
C PRO A 98 1.61 10.11 -30.90
N PRO A 99 2.40 10.82 -31.72
CA PRO A 99 2.92 12.14 -31.39
C PRO A 99 1.82 13.20 -31.41
N LYS A 100 1.97 14.17 -30.49
CA LYS A 100 1.16 15.37 -30.38
C LYS A 100 1.40 16.24 -31.62
N VAL A 101 0.38 16.40 -32.45
CA VAL A 101 0.38 17.40 -33.52
C VAL A 101 0.08 18.75 -32.88
N GLU A 102 1.10 19.61 -32.85
CA GLU A 102 0.93 21.05 -32.64
C GLU A 102 0.41 21.64 -33.94
N THR A 103 -0.79 22.20 -33.92
CA THR A 103 -1.25 23.15 -34.93
C THR A 103 -1.36 24.52 -34.26
N SER A 104 -0.28 25.28 -34.37
CA SER A 104 -0.36 26.74 -34.46
C SER A 104 -1.16 27.08 -35.71
N SER A 105 -2.26 27.81 -35.57
CA SER A 105 -2.88 28.51 -36.69
C SER A 105 -3.22 29.93 -36.25
N VAL A 106 -2.44 30.85 -36.80
CA VAL A 106 -2.57 32.30 -36.77
C VAL A 106 -3.85 32.71 -37.49
N ALA A 107 -4.66 33.55 -36.85
CA ALA A 107 -5.59 34.45 -37.53
C ALA A 107 -5.76 35.72 -36.70
N GLU A 108 -4.90 36.69 -36.99
CA GLU A 108 -5.01 38.10 -36.64
C GLU A 108 -5.82 38.84 -37.74
N VAL A 109 -6.30 40.06 -37.43
CA VAL A 109 -6.79 41.15 -38.32
C VAL A 109 -8.34 41.13 -38.52
N VAL A 110 -9.20 42.09 -38.11
CA VAL A 110 -9.19 43.59 -38.05
C VAL A 110 -10.25 44.11 -37.03
N PRO A 111 -10.07 45.30 -36.40
CA PRO A 111 -11.01 45.93 -35.46
C PRO A 111 -12.14 46.74 -36.13
N GLN A 112 -13.31 46.87 -35.47
CA GLN A 112 -14.33 47.86 -35.85
C GLN A 112 -14.84 48.64 -34.63
N ALA A 113 -14.48 49.93 -34.62
CA ALA A 113 -15.01 50.94 -33.71
C ALA A 113 -16.44 51.30 -34.08
N LEU A 114 -17.31 51.49 -33.08
CA LEU A 114 -18.42 52.46 -33.13
C LEU A 114 -18.85 52.83 -31.69
N ARG A 115 -18.42 54.01 -31.22
CA ARG A 115 -19.19 54.88 -30.30
C ARG A 115 -20.22 55.64 -31.18
N PRO A 116 -21.32 56.25 -30.68
CA PRO A 116 -21.45 56.97 -29.39
C PRO A 116 -22.84 56.95 -28.71
N ALA A 117 -22.95 57.53 -27.51
CA ALA A 117 -23.94 58.57 -27.16
C ALA A 117 -23.73 59.06 -25.72
N THR A 118 -23.74 60.39 -25.57
CA THR A 118 -23.69 61.18 -24.33
C THR A 118 -25.11 61.69 -24.00
N GLU A 119 -25.28 62.27 -22.80
CA GLU A 119 -26.47 62.98 -22.22
C GLU A 119 -27.45 62.06 -21.46
N GLN A 120 -27.82 62.32 -20.20
CA GLN A 120 -27.82 63.55 -19.38
C GLN A 120 -27.30 63.32 -17.95
#